data_AF-A0A853IK36-F1
#
_entry.id   AF-A0A853IK36-F1
#
_cell.length_a   1.000
_cell.length_b   1.000
_cell.length_c   1.000
_cell.angle_alpha   90.00
_cell.angle_beta   90.00
_cell.angle_gamma   90.00
#
_symmetry.space_group_name_H-M   'P 1'
#
loop_
_entity.id
_entity.type
_entity.pdbx_description
1 polymer ?
#
loop_
_entity_poly.entity_id
_entity_poly.type
_entity_poly.pdbx_seq_one_letter_code
_entity_poly.pdbx_strand_id
1 'polypeptide(L)' 'MTRPPTERFFRSYKVEWMPSTFYKNYQESEKDIMQYIKYYNHCWVHSYNGYLTPAAKELLV' A
#
# COMPACT_ATOMS: atom_id res chain seq x y z
N MET A 1 -6.76 19.88 0.30
CA MET A 1 -7.24 19.00 -0.80
C MET A 1 -6.44 17.70 -0.75
N THR A 2 -7.05 16.62 -0.29
CA THR A 2 -6.42 15.30 -0.21
C THR A 2 -6.41 14.66 -1.60
N ARG A 3 -5.27 14.10 -2.02
CA ARG A 3 -5.20 13.29 -3.25
C ARG A 3 -6.17 12.10 -3.15
N PRO A 4 -6.75 11.62 -4.26
CA PRO A 4 -7.59 10.44 -4.27
C PRO A 4 -6.85 9.25 -3.60
N PRO A 5 -7.56 8.38 -2.85
CA PRO A 5 -6.95 7.28 -2.12
C PRO A 5 -6.10 6.37 -3.02
N THR A 6 -6.58 6.14 -4.24
CA THR A 6 -5.91 5.34 -5.28
C THR A 6 -4.57 5.95 -5.71
N GLU A 7 -4.48 7.27 -5.85
CA GLU A 7 -3.25 7.94 -6.29
C GLU A 7 -2.18 7.91 -5.19
N ARG A 8 -2.60 8.07 -3.93
CA ARG A 8 -1.69 7.94 -2.78
C ARG A 8 -1.15 6.51 -2.67
N PHE A 9 -2.00 5.51 -2.85
CA PHE A 9 -1.62 4.10 -2.84
C PHE A 9 -0.51 3.80 -3.87
N PHE A 10 -0.76 4.09 -5.15
CA PHE A 10 0.23 3.79 -6.20
C PHE A 10 1.51 4.63 -6.10
N ARG A 11 1.42 5.88 -5.62
CA ARG A 11 2.60 6.70 -5.39
C ARG A 11 3.50 6.10 -4.30
N SER A 12 2.92 5.73 -3.15
CA SER A 12 3.69 5.14 -2.05
C SER A 12 4.32 3.82 -2.46
N TYR A 13 3.60 2.98 -3.21
CA TYR A 13 4.17 1.75 -3.77
C TYR A 13 5.45 2.01 -4.60
N LYS A 14 5.37 2.93 -5.57
CA LYS A 14 6.49 3.22 -6.49
C LYS A 14 7.71 3.84 -5.82
N VAL A 15 7.52 4.60 -4.75
CA VAL A 15 8.60 5.37 -4.11
C VAL A 15 9.22 4.62 -2.94
N GLU A 16 8.41 3.90 -2.16
CA GLU A 16 8.84 3.36 -0.87
C GLU A 16 9.04 1.84 -0.88
N TRP A 17 8.41 1.13 -1.82
CA TRP A 17 8.40 -0.34 -1.83
C TRP A 17 9.05 -0.93 -3.08
N MET A 18 8.67 -0.42 -4.26
CA MET A 18 9.14 -0.94 -5.53
C MET A 18 10.68 -0.83 -5.62
N PRO A 19 11.39 -1.92 -5.98
CA PRO A 19 12.83 -1.91 -6.09
C PRO A 19 13.27 -0.95 -7.20
N SER A 20 14.35 -0.21 -6.95
CA SER A 20 14.92 0.74 -7.91
C SER A 20 15.48 0.03 -9.14
N THR A 21 15.93 -1.21 -8.95
CA THR A 21 16.21 -2.16 -10.02
C THR A 21 14.89 -2.84 -10.39
N PHE A 22 14.47 -2.71 -11.65
CA PHE A 22 13.26 -3.37 -12.16
C PHE A 22 13.15 -4.85 -11.78
N TYR A 23 11.92 -5.36 -11.70
CA TYR A 23 11.65 -6.78 -11.47
C TYR A 23 12.23 -7.64 -12.59
N LYS A 24 12.81 -8.80 -12.25
CA LYS A 24 13.43 -9.71 -13.23
C LYS A 24 12.41 -10.48 -14.04
N ASN A 25 11.25 -10.77 -13.45
CA ASN A 25 10.15 -11.47 -14.09
C ASN A 25 8.81 -11.10 -13.43
N TYR A 26 7.72 -11.53 -14.07
CA TYR A 26 6.37 -11.26 -13.59
C TYR A 26 6.11 -11.82 -12.19
N GLN A 27 6.57 -13.04 -11.90
CA GLN A 27 6.33 -13.70 -10.61
C GLN A 27 6.94 -12.93 -9.43
N GLU A 28 8.11 -12.32 -9.61
CA GLU A 28 8.73 -11.46 -8.61
C GLU A 28 7.88 -10.20 -8.37
N SER A 29 7.43 -9.55 -9.45
CA SER A 29 6.57 -8.36 -9.33
C SER A 29 5.22 -8.68 -8.69
N GLU A 30 4.60 -9.81 -9.03
CA GLU A 30 3.33 -10.24 -8.46
C GLU A 30 3.46 -10.51 -6.96
N LYS A 31 4.49 -11.26 -6.56
CA LYS A 31 4.76 -11.53 -5.14
C LYS A 31 5.00 -10.24 -4.35
N ASP A 32 5.74 -9.30 -4.93
CA ASP A 32 6.07 -8.03 -4.29
C ASP A 32 4.82 -7.13 -4.13
N ILE A 33 4.00 -7.01 -5.17
CA ILE A 33 2.71 -6.29 -5.12
C ILE A 33 1.79 -6.90 -4.07
N MET A 34 1.67 -8.23 -4.04
CA MET A 34 0.82 -8.94 -3.06
C MET A 34 1.29 -8.69 -1.62
N GLN A 35 2.61 -8.69 -1.41
CA GLN A 35 3.18 -8.38 -0.11
C GLN A 35 2.93 -6.92 0.29
N TYR A 36 3.07 -5.98 -0.65
CA TYR A 36 2.78 -4.57 -0.43
C TYR A 36 1.30 -4.34 -0.06
N ILE A 37 0.37 -4.93 -0.79
CA ILE A 37 -1.08 -4.80 -0.52
C ILE A 37 -1.40 -5.29 0.90
N LYS A 38 -0.86 -6.45 1.28
CA LYS A 38 -1.05 -7.00 2.62
C LYS A 38 -0.49 -6.08 3.70
N TYR A 39 0.72 -5.54 3.49
CA TYR A 39 1.33 -4.59 4.41
C TYR A 39 0.52 -3.29 4.52
N TYR A 40 0.11 -2.72 3.39
CA TYR A 40 -0.68 -1.48 3.34
C TYR A 40 -1.99 -1.63 4.11
N ASN A 41 -2.71 -2.73 3.91
CA ASN A 41 -4.02 -2.95 4.50
C ASN A 41 -3.98 -3.33 5.98
N HIS A 42 -2.96 -4.05 6.43
CA HIS A 42 -2.94 -4.65 7.77
C HIS A 42 -1.87 -4.11 8.72
N CYS A 43 -0.82 -3.46 8.21
CA CYS A 43 0.30 -2.98 9.04
C CYS A 43 0.42 -1.46 9.00
N TRP A 44 0.10 -0.82 7.89
CA TRP A 44 0.26 0.62 7.78
C TRP A 44 -0.90 1.38 8.40
N VAL A 45 -0.61 2.11 9.48
CA VAL A 45 -1.57 3.03 10.10
C VAL A 45 -1.62 4.36 9.36
N HIS A 46 -2.83 4.89 9.14
CA HIS A 46 -3.02 6.17 8.48
C HIS A 46 -3.61 7.21 9.42
N SER A 47 -3.01 8.39 9.50
CA SER A 47 -3.52 9.51 10.30
C SER A 47 -4.96 9.89 9.93
N TYR A 48 -5.32 9.82 8.64
CA TYR A 48 -6.68 10.02 8.15
C TYR A 48 -7.68 8.99 8.70
N ASN A 49 -7.22 7.76 8.96
CA ASN A 49 -8.05 6.69 9.54
C ASN A 49 -8.08 6.73 11.08
N GLY A 50 -7.56 7.79 11.71
CA GLY A 50 -7.44 7.86 13.17
C GLY A 50 -6.31 6.97 13.71
N TYR A 51 -5.20 6.86 12.98
CA TYR A 51 -4.08 5.97 13.28
C TYR A 51 -4.44 4.48 13.28
N LEU A 52 -5.45 4.12 12.50
CA LEU A 52 -5.84 2.75 12.22
C LEU A 52 -5.37 2.32 10.83
N THR A 53 -5.23 1.02 10.65
CA THR A 53 -4.98 0.41 9.34
C THR A 53 -6.25 0.48 8.50
N PRO A 54 -6.16 0.40 7.15
CA PRO A 54 -7.34 0.35 6.29
C PRO A 54 -8.32 -0.75 6.70
N ALA A 55 -7.83 -1.98 6.92
CA ALA A 55 -8.67 -3.09 7.32
C ALA A 55 -9.34 -2.87 8.69
N ALA A 56 -8.62 -2.31 9.67
CA ALA A 56 -9.20 -2.01 10.98
C ALA A 56 -10.24 -0.89 10.89
N LYS A 57 -10.04 0.10 10.01
CA LYS A 57 -10.99 1.19 9.80
C LYS A 57 -12.28 0.68 9.16
N GLU A 58 -12.21 -0.21 8.17
CA GLU A 58 -13.39 -0.79 7.52
C GLU A 58 -14.25 -1.62 8.47
N LEU A 59 -13.66 -2.31 9.45
CA LEU A 59 -14.40 -3.06 10.47
C LEU A 59 -15.16 -2.18 11.48
N LEU A 60 -14.89 -0.87 11.50
CA LEU A 60 -15.52 0.11 12.38
C LEU A 60 -16.52 1.02 11.65
N VAL A 61 -16.79 0.75 10.37
CA VAL A 61 -17.79 1.43 9.52
C VAL A 61 -19.04 0.56 9.46
#